data_AF-A0A402ABP6-F1
#
_entry.id   AF-A0A402ABP6-F1
#
_cell.length_a   1.000
_cell.length_b   1.000
_cell.length_c   1.000
_cell.angle_alpha   90.00
_cell.angle_beta   90.00
_cell.angle_gamma   90.00
#
_symmetry.space_group_name_H-M   'P 1'
#
loop_
_entity.id
_entity.type
_entity.pdbx_description
1 polymer ?
#
loop_
_entity_poly.entity_id
_entity_poly.type
_entity_poly.pdbx_seq_one_letter_code
_entity_poly.pdbx_strand_id
1 'polypeptide(L)'
;MPEDPVKAALALVDSEPRSLDLGHLEATGLTSANDSKDVRQPAPNGKKLKKSKESTKTRHYFLLNVGIGLDAAMMAHMSKPLKYRVGPLAFDLAAAKELPRQRPFPVELQQTDDKGNITAHWRGDVWEAYVSKVPLFAGAVNIEPGSRADDGLLYVTLITANGPLKTVGQAISLLTQHKPDRNITTYFHGTHFSLRIPASIDIQVDGSTVKPEDLLPKAEQRALQQTDDPEQMLVDYHFDARPKALHVAVPRTYAGPLFEKSSQKANPSPQEQLPLAEQQPANASRQTHPQNEGQTPTWQKSAYNIEVIGSIAPQGKQPTIIVAGKFKKQDTDEVQVLAVRVNKQTQVLNKSGEHIPLARLLALQEGQTILAEGKKTKRGVIKAMRVRLVD
;
A
#
# COMPACT_ATOMS: atom_id res chain seq x y z
N MET A 1 2.52 5.00 7.33
CA MET A 1 2.80 6.31 6.71
C MET A 1 2.23 7.39 7.63
N PRO A 2 2.87 8.55 7.76
CA PRO A 2 2.30 9.67 8.50
C PRO A 2 0.93 10.06 7.93
N GLU A 3 -0.02 10.41 8.79
CA GLU A 3 -1.33 10.93 8.36
C GLU A 3 -1.23 12.37 7.84
N ASP A 4 -0.29 13.15 8.38
CA ASP A 4 0.00 14.49 7.88
C ASP A 4 0.61 14.40 6.46
N PRO A 5 0.00 15.08 5.46
CA PRO A 5 0.42 14.95 4.07
C PRO A 5 1.82 15.51 3.80
N VAL A 6 2.29 16.50 4.57
CA VAL A 6 3.64 17.07 4.42
C VAL A 6 4.67 16.10 4.96
N LYS A 7 4.41 15.49 6.13
CA LYS A 7 5.25 14.43 6.69
C LYS A 7 5.25 13.19 5.79
N ALA A 8 4.11 12.83 5.19
CA ALA A 8 4.03 11.76 4.20
C ALA A 8 4.88 12.06 2.96
N ALA A 9 4.85 13.29 2.46
CA ALA A 9 5.70 13.72 1.34
C ALA A 9 7.20 13.70 1.70
N LEU A 10 7.57 14.12 2.92
CA LEU A 10 8.95 14.01 3.41
C LEU A 10 9.40 12.55 3.49
N ALA A 11 8.56 11.67 4.03
CA ALA A 11 8.84 10.23 4.10
C ALA A 11 9.02 9.62 2.70
N LEU A 12 8.21 10.05 1.72
CA LEU A 12 8.31 9.60 0.33
C LEU A 12 9.64 10.00 -0.34
N VAL A 13 10.17 11.18 0.00
CA VAL A 13 11.46 11.65 -0.51
C VAL A 13 12.62 10.82 0.04
N ASP A 14 12.51 10.31 1.26
CA ASP A 14 13.47 9.39 1.88
C ASP A 14 12.99 7.93 1.85
N SER A 15 12.50 7.54 0.69
CA SER A 15 12.11 6.17 0.41
C SER A 15 13.17 5.43 -0.41
N GLU A 16 13.07 4.11 -0.37
CA GLU A 16 13.74 3.23 -1.30
C GLU A 16 12.70 2.45 -2.13
N PRO A 17 13.04 2.10 -3.38
CA PRO A 17 12.19 1.20 -4.15
C PRO A 17 12.25 -0.19 -3.52
N ARG A 18 11.09 -0.76 -3.22
CA ARG A 18 10.94 -2.19 -2.89
C ARG A 18 10.05 -2.85 -3.92
N SER A 19 10.40 -4.08 -4.31
CA SER A 19 9.54 -4.89 -5.15
C SER A 19 8.29 -5.30 -4.37
N LEU A 20 7.20 -5.48 -5.09
CA LEU A 20 5.90 -5.80 -4.54
C LEU A 20 5.22 -6.79 -5.48
N ASP A 21 4.60 -7.80 -4.88
CA ASP A 21 3.83 -8.79 -5.61
C ASP A 21 2.41 -8.27 -5.86
N LEU A 22 1.79 -8.81 -6.90
CA LEU A 22 0.36 -8.67 -7.12
C LEU A 22 -0.31 -10.03 -7.04
N GLY A 23 -1.58 -10.06 -6.65
CA GLY A 23 -2.44 -11.18 -6.97
C GLY A 23 -3.13 -10.96 -8.30
N HIS A 24 -3.34 -12.04 -9.05
CA HIS A 24 -4.17 -12.07 -10.25
C HIS A 24 -5.41 -12.90 -9.97
N LEU A 25 -6.57 -12.44 -10.44
CA LEU A 25 -7.87 -13.10 -10.36
C LEU A 25 -8.48 -13.20 -11.75
N GLU A 26 -8.94 -14.39 -12.11
CA GLU A 26 -9.74 -14.65 -13.29
C GLU A 26 -10.88 -15.64 -12.99
N ALA A 27 -12.04 -15.47 -13.62
CA ALA A 27 -13.10 -16.48 -13.62
C ALA A 27 -12.98 -17.32 -14.89
N THR A 28 -12.77 -18.63 -14.74
CA THR A 28 -12.37 -19.52 -15.85
C THR A 28 -13.51 -20.38 -16.38
N GLY A 29 -14.61 -20.52 -15.62
CA GLY A 29 -15.72 -21.34 -16.04
C GLY A 29 -16.96 -21.21 -15.17
N LEU A 30 -18.06 -21.75 -15.70
CA LEU A 30 -19.36 -21.85 -15.05
C LEU A 30 -19.84 -23.30 -15.17
N THR A 31 -20.19 -23.93 -14.05
CA THR A 31 -20.66 -25.32 -13.99
C THR A 31 -21.98 -25.42 -13.23
N SER A 32 -22.85 -26.36 -13.59
CA SER A 32 -24.06 -26.63 -12.80
C SER A 32 -23.70 -27.45 -11.56
N ALA A 33 -24.29 -27.11 -10.42
CA ALA A 33 -24.13 -27.84 -9.16
C ALA A 33 -24.65 -29.29 -9.26
N ASN A 34 -25.60 -29.55 -10.17
CA ASN A 34 -26.17 -30.89 -10.37
C ASN A 34 -25.23 -31.81 -11.17
N ASP A 35 -24.52 -31.28 -12.17
CA ASP A 35 -23.49 -32.03 -12.93
C ASP A 35 -22.27 -32.38 -12.06
N SER A 36 -22.07 -31.64 -10.96
CA SER A 36 -20.94 -31.81 -10.04
C SER A 36 -21.14 -32.95 -9.03
N LYS A 37 -22.37 -33.47 -8.84
CA LYS A 37 -22.67 -34.54 -7.87
C LYS A 37 -22.30 -35.94 -8.36
N ASP A 38 -22.12 -36.15 -9.67
CA ASP A 38 -21.83 -37.46 -10.28
C ASP A 38 -20.33 -37.79 -10.43
N VAL A 39 -19.42 -36.88 -10.07
CA VAL A 39 -17.98 -37.16 -10.12
C VAL A 39 -17.49 -37.80 -8.81
N ARG A 40 -17.97 -39.02 -8.52
CA ARG A 40 -17.34 -39.95 -7.57
C ARG A 40 -16.59 -41.03 -8.34
N GLN A 41 -15.41 -40.69 -8.87
CA GLN A 41 -14.24 -41.55 -9.15
C GLN A 41 -13.32 -40.86 -10.16
N PRO A 42 -11.99 -40.93 -10.02
CA PRO A 42 -11.07 -40.42 -11.03
C PRO A 42 -11.13 -41.33 -12.26
N ALA A 43 -11.70 -40.84 -13.36
CA ALA A 43 -11.62 -41.53 -14.64
C ALA A 43 -10.16 -41.46 -15.17
N PRO A 44 -9.53 -42.59 -15.51
CA PRO A 44 -8.22 -42.59 -16.14
C PRO A 44 -8.41 -42.35 -17.63
N ASN A 45 -8.37 -41.09 -18.05
CA ASN A 45 -7.82 -40.69 -19.35
C ASN A 45 -7.89 -39.18 -19.53
N GLY A 46 -6.72 -38.57 -19.57
CA GLY A 46 -6.55 -37.14 -19.82
C GLY A 46 -7.07 -36.74 -21.19
N LYS A 47 -8.24 -36.10 -21.21
CA LYS A 47 -8.51 -35.09 -22.24
C LYS A 47 -7.82 -33.81 -21.76
N LYS A 48 -6.70 -33.48 -22.39
CA LYS A 48 -6.03 -32.18 -22.24
C LYS A 48 -7.11 -31.09 -22.37
N LEU A 49 -7.37 -30.39 -21.27
CA LEU A 49 -8.14 -29.16 -21.27
C LEU A 49 -7.47 -28.26 -22.32
N LYS A 50 -8.19 -27.98 -23.42
CA LYS A 50 -7.71 -27.08 -24.47
C LYS A 50 -7.36 -25.78 -23.76
N LYS A 51 -6.09 -25.36 -23.80
CA LYS A 51 -5.67 -24.02 -23.36
C LYS A 51 -6.59 -23.03 -24.05
N SER A 52 -7.54 -22.50 -23.28
CA SER A 52 -8.37 -21.39 -23.69
C SER A 52 -7.42 -20.28 -24.11
N LYS A 53 -7.59 -19.81 -25.34
CA LYS A 53 -6.76 -18.76 -25.93
C LYS A 53 -6.99 -17.52 -25.06
N GLU A 54 -5.95 -17.11 -24.33
CA GLU A 54 -5.91 -16.03 -23.34
C GLU A 54 -6.78 -14.84 -23.79
N SER A 55 -8.01 -14.78 -23.25
CA SER A 55 -8.96 -13.73 -23.59
C SER A 55 -8.54 -12.48 -22.81
N THR A 56 -8.07 -11.47 -23.54
CA THR A 56 -7.38 -10.30 -23.01
C THR A 56 -8.28 -9.24 -22.36
N LYS A 57 -9.54 -9.53 -21.99
CA LYS A 57 -10.51 -8.46 -21.68
C LYS A 57 -10.97 -8.25 -20.23
N THR A 58 -10.62 -9.11 -19.28
CA THR A 58 -10.89 -8.79 -17.86
C THR A 58 -9.87 -9.48 -16.95
N ARG A 59 -8.63 -8.99 -16.97
CA ARG A 59 -7.61 -9.40 -15.98
C ARG A 59 -7.75 -8.51 -14.77
N HIS A 60 -8.13 -9.09 -13.63
CA HIS A 60 -8.20 -8.37 -12.38
C HIS A 60 -6.92 -8.63 -11.59
N TYR A 61 -6.15 -7.58 -11.34
CA TYR A 61 -5.05 -7.64 -10.39
C TYR A 61 -5.51 -7.00 -9.09
N PHE A 62 -5.01 -7.53 -7.98
CA PHE A 62 -5.27 -6.99 -6.65
C PHE A 62 -3.97 -6.87 -5.87
N LEU A 63 -3.94 -5.92 -4.95
CA LEU A 63 -2.79 -5.63 -4.12
C LEU A 63 -3.02 -5.97 -2.65
N LEU A 64 -4.26 -5.85 -2.19
CA LEU A 64 -4.63 -6.08 -0.79
C LEU A 64 -5.30 -7.43 -0.66
N ASN A 65 -6.59 -7.50 -0.99
CA ASN A 65 -7.45 -8.63 -0.67
C ASN A 65 -8.56 -8.79 -1.70
N VAL A 66 -8.91 -10.03 -2.00
CA VAL A 66 -10.20 -10.43 -2.56
C VAL A 66 -11.02 -11.03 -1.44
N GLY A 67 -12.20 -10.46 -1.17
CA GLY A 67 -13.14 -10.95 -0.17
C GLY A 67 -14.38 -11.54 -0.83
N ILE A 68 -14.88 -12.64 -0.29
CA ILE A 68 -15.97 -13.42 -0.87
C ILE A 68 -16.95 -13.78 0.24
N GLY A 69 -18.20 -13.34 0.10
CA GLY A 69 -19.25 -13.53 1.11
C GLY A 69 -19.73 -12.24 1.78
N LEU A 70 -19.82 -12.27 3.11
CA LEU A 70 -20.38 -11.20 3.95
C LEU A 70 -19.67 -9.86 3.74
N ASP A 71 -18.34 -9.82 3.60
CA ASP A 71 -17.62 -8.56 3.37
C ASP A 71 -17.99 -7.90 2.03
N ALA A 72 -18.09 -8.70 0.97
CA ALA A 72 -18.47 -8.21 -0.35
C ALA A 72 -19.91 -7.68 -0.35
N ALA A 73 -20.82 -8.39 0.31
CA ALA A 73 -22.21 -7.97 0.51
C ALA A 73 -22.29 -6.67 1.32
N MET A 74 -21.48 -6.52 2.38
CA MET A 74 -21.39 -5.26 3.14
C MET A 74 -20.86 -4.11 2.27
N MET A 75 -19.78 -4.33 1.49
CA MET A 75 -19.18 -3.32 0.63
C MET A 75 -20.13 -2.82 -0.46
N ALA A 76 -21.01 -3.69 -0.98
CA ALA A 76 -22.05 -3.31 -1.94
C ALA A 76 -23.02 -2.25 -1.37
N HIS A 77 -23.21 -2.23 -0.05
CA HIS A 77 -24.18 -1.36 0.64
C HIS A 77 -23.53 -0.19 1.41
N MET A 78 -22.19 -0.09 1.44
CA MET A 78 -21.49 1.03 2.09
C MET A 78 -21.38 2.25 1.18
N SER A 79 -21.91 3.40 1.63
CA SER A 79 -21.73 4.67 0.90
C SER A 79 -20.30 5.22 1.05
N LYS A 80 -19.75 5.84 -0.01
CA LYS A 80 -18.40 6.47 -0.01
C LYS A 80 -18.16 7.42 1.18
N PRO A 81 -19.11 8.30 1.59
CA PRO A 81 -18.89 9.21 2.72
C PRO A 81 -18.76 8.49 4.06
N LEU A 82 -19.47 7.36 4.24
CA LEU A 82 -19.45 6.57 5.47
C LEU A 82 -18.10 5.88 5.66
N LYS A 83 -17.47 5.44 4.56
CA LYS A 83 -16.11 4.86 4.52
C LYS A 83 -15.01 5.83 5.00
N TYR A 84 -15.19 7.14 4.78
CA TYR A 84 -14.17 8.15 5.10
C TYR A 84 -14.44 8.97 6.38
N ARG A 85 -15.70 9.05 6.87
CA ARG A 85 -16.04 9.91 8.04
C ARG A 85 -16.15 9.21 9.38
N VAL A 86 -16.49 7.93 9.41
CA VAL A 86 -16.92 7.26 10.65
C VAL A 86 -15.84 6.33 11.22
N GLY A 87 -14.75 6.11 10.48
CA GLY A 87 -13.66 5.25 10.94
C GLY A 87 -14.14 3.81 11.21
N PRO A 88 -13.44 3.03 12.05
CA PRO A 88 -13.70 1.59 12.24
C PRO A 88 -15.13 1.24 12.69
N LEU A 89 -15.88 2.18 13.28
CA LEU A 89 -17.25 1.97 13.78
C LEU A 89 -18.33 1.90 12.68
N ALA A 90 -18.05 2.33 11.45
CA ALA A 90 -19.00 2.20 10.32
C ALA A 90 -19.18 0.74 9.90
N PHE A 91 -18.16 -0.09 10.12
CA PHE A 91 -18.21 -1.52 9.85
C PHE A 91 -19.22 -2.21 10.75
N ASP A 92 -19.27 -1.84 12.04
CA ASP A 92 -20.12 -2.50 13.04
C ASP A 92 -21.63 -2.36 12.74
N LEU A 93 -22.07 -1.19 12.25
CA LEU A 93 -23.50 -0.96 11.97
C LEU A 93 -23.96 -1.59 10.64
N ALA A 94 -23.07 -1.63 9.63
CA ALA A 94 -23.36 -2.29 8.36
C ALA A 94 -23.34 -3.81 8.52
N ALA A 95 -22.36 -4.34 9.26
CA ALA A 95 -22.27 -5.75 9.61
C ALA A 95 -23.51 -6.22 10.36
N ALA A 96 -23.99 -5.46 11.36
CA ALA A 96 -25.19 -5.81 12.13
C ALA A 96 -26.47 -5.91 11.27
N LYS A 97 -26.56 -5.19 10.14
CA LYS A 97 -27.74 -5.21 9.26
C LYS A 97 -27.71 -6.36 8.26
N GLU A 98 -26.54 -6.73 7.76
CA GLU A 98 -26.38 -7.77 6.74
C GLU A 98 -26.22 -9.17 7.33
N LEU A 99 -25.66 -9.29 8.56
CA LEU A 99 -25.44 -10.58 9.22
C LEU A 99 -26.66 -11.52 9.24
N PRO A 100 -27.90 -11.05 9.53
CA PRO A 100 -29.07 -11.93 9.60
C PRO A 100 -29.49 -12.53 8.24
N ARG A 101 -29.05 -11.93 7.13
CA ARG A 101 -29.39 -12.38 5.77
C ARG A 101 -28.34 -13.31 5.18
N GLN A 102 -27.12 -13.27 5.70
CA GLN A 102 -26.05 -14.12 5.22
C GLN A 102 -26.23 -15.56 5.68
N ARG A 103 -25.84 -16.49 4.82
CA ARG A 103 -25.81 -17.93 5.08
C ARG A 103 -24.45 -18.48 4.72
N PRO A 104 -24.00 -19.55 5.38
CA PRO A 104 -22.84 -20.29 4.90
C PRO A 104 -23.03 -20.71 3.45
N PHE A 105 -21.95 -20.70 2.69
CA PHE A 105 -21.94 -21.14 1.30
C PHE A 105 -20.85 -22.18 1.07
N PRO A 106 -21.07 -23.15 0.17
CA PRO A 106 -20.09 -24.19 -0.11
C PRO A 106 -18.92 -23.62 -0.89
N VAL A 107 -17.71 -24.02 -0.52
CA VAL A 107 -16.47 -23.72 -1.24
C VAL A 107 -15.71 -25.01 -1.49
N GLU A 108 -15.20 -25.16 -2.71
CA GLU A 108 -14.16 -26.13 -3.03
C GLU A 108 -12.87 -25.38 -3.39
N LEU A 109 -11.80 -25.65 -2.65
CA LEU A 109 -10.47 -25.08 -2.84
C LEU A 109 -9.53 -26.14 -3.38
N GLN A 110 -8.76 -25.77 -4.41
CA GLN A 110 -7.63 -26.55 -4.90
C GLN A 110 -6.38 -25.67 -4.91
N GLN A 111 -5.28 -26.19 -4.37
CA GLN A 111 -3.96 -25.58 -4.49
C GLN A 111 -3.12 -26.43 -5.45
N THR A 112 -2.40 -25.78 -6.34
CA THR A 112 -1.49 -26.46 -7.28
C THR A 112 -0.06 -25.96 -7.15
N ASP A 113 0.90 -26.82 -7.52
CA ASP A 113 2.28 -26.40 -7.77
C ASP A 113 2.42 -25.74 -9.17
N ASP A 114 3.61 -25.23 -9.47
CA ASP A 114 3.92 -24.59 -10.76
C ASP A 114 3.82 -25.55 -11.98
N LYS A 115 3.76 -26.86 -11.74
CA LYS A 115 3.56 -27.89 -12.76
C LYS A 115 2.08 -28.23 -12.96
N GLY A 116 1.19 -27.65 -12.16
CA GLY A 116 -0.25 -27.90 -12.17
C GLY A 116 -0.67 -29.16 -11.40
N ASN A 117 0.21 -29.75 -10.59
CA ASN A 117 -0.18 -30.88 -9.73
C ASN A 117 -0.94 -30.35 -8.51
N ILE A 118 -2.04 -31.00 -8.16
CA ILE A 118 -2.80 -30.68 -6.95
C ILE A 118 -1.96 -31.05 -5.72
N THR A 119 -1.66 -30.06 -4.89
CA THR A 119 -0.88 -30.22 -3.66
C THR A 119 -1.75 -30.16 -2.40
N ALA A 120 -2.91 -29.49 -2.48
CA ALA A 120 -3.94 -29.52 -1.45
C ALA A 120 -5.34 -29.41 -2.06
N HIS A 121 -6.31 -30.03 -1.39
CA HIS A 121 -7.73 -29.95 -1.73
C HIS A 121 -8.53 -29.77 -0.44
N TRP A 122 -9.51 -28.88 -0.46
CA TRP A 122 -10.41 -28.65 0.67
C TRP A 122 -11.83 -28.40 0.17
N ARG A 123 -12.82 -28.89 0.93
CA ARG A 123 -14.23 -28.68 0.63
C ARG A 123 -15.03 -28.53 1.91
N GLY A 124 -15.91 -27.55 1.96
CA GLY A 124 -16.81 -27.32 3.09
C GLY A 124 -17.57 -26.01 2.98
N ASP A 125 -18.45 -25.76 3.94
CA ASP A 125 -19.20 -24.52 4.02
C ASP A 125 -18.42 -23.46 4.79
N VAL A 126 -18.41 -22.23 4.28
CA VAL A 126 -17.74 -21.08 4.88
C VAL A 126 -18.73 -19.92 5.05
N TRP A 127 -18.47 -19.08 6.04
CA TRP A 127 -19.12 -17.78 6.17
C TRP A 127 -18.46 -16.73 5.27
N GLU A 128 -17.16 -16.86 5.06
CA GLU A 128 -16.33 -15.88 4.38
C GLU A 128 -15.05 -16.55 3.87
N ALA A 129 -14.58 -16.14 2.70
CA ALA A 129 -13.28 -16.51 2.18
C ALA A 129 -12.50 -15.25 1.75
N TYR A 130 -11.21 -15.23 2.07
CA TYR A 130 -10.27 -14.20 1.63
C TYR A 130 -9.13 -14.79 0.84
N VAL A 131 -8.73 -14.12 -0.24
CA VAL A 131 -7.44 -14.31 -0.91
C VAL A 131 -6.63 -13.03 -0.78
N SER A 132 -5.47 -13.10 -0.13
CA SER A 132 -4.78 -11.95 0.42
C SER A 132 -3.32 -11.88 0.03
N LYS A 133 -2.83 -10.65 -0.16
CA LYS A 133 -1.39 -10.33 -0.27
C LYS A 133 -0.83 -9.60 0.95
N VAL A 134 -1.69 -9.06 1.80
CA VAL A 134 -1.29 -8.28 2.98
C VAL A 134 -2.01 -8.81 4.22
N PRO A 135 -1.43 -8.61 5.42
CA PRO A 135 -1.98 -9.19 6.64
C PRO A 135 -3.28 -8.54 7.08
N LEU A 136 -3.44 -7.25 6.75
CA LEU A 136 -4.52 -6.43 7.27
C LEU A 136 -5.67 -6.31 6.28
N PHE A 137 -6.86 -6.56 6.80
CA PHE A 137 -8.13 -6.24 6.19
C PHE A 137 -8.73 -4.99 6.87
N ALA A 138 -9.31 -4.10 6.05
CA ALA A 138 -9.88 -2.82 6.47
C ALA A 138 -8.96 -1.95 7.37
N GLY A 139 -7.64 -2.16 7.30
CA GLY A 139 -6.64 -1.44 8.10
C GLY A 139 -6.58 -1.83 9.58
N ALA A 140 -7.41 -2.75 10.06
CA ALA A 140 -7.52 -3.08 11.48
C ALA A 140 -7.53 -4.58 11.78
N VAL A 141 -8.14 -5.41 10.93
CA VAL A 141 -8.31 -6.84 11.19
C VAL A 141 -7.14 -7.60 10.56
N ASN A 142 -6.35 -8.28 11.38
CA ASN A 142 -5.27 -9.14 10.90
C ASN A 142 -5.82 -10.51 10.49
N ILE A 143 -6.10 -10.66 9.20
CA ILE A 143 -6.65 -11.90 8.64
C ILE A 143 -5.56 -12.95 8.36
N GLU A 144 -4.34 -12.51 8.03
CA GLU A 144 -3.21 -13.40 7.81
C GLU A 144 -1.89 -12.81 8.34
N PRO A 145 -1.56 -13.02 9.62
CA PRO A 145 -0.38 -12.42 10.25
C PRO A 145 0.95 -12.82 9.60
N GLY A 146 0.99 -13.98 8.93
CA GLY A 146 2.17 -14.50 8.26
C GLY A 146 2.48 -13.81 6.93
N SER A 147 1.49 -13.18 6.30
CA SER A 147 1.62 -12.70 4.93
C SER A 147 2.65 -11.58 4.77
N ARG A 148 3.36 -11.63 3.64
CA ARG A 148 4.27 -10.58 3.17
C ARG A 148 3.86 -10.15 1.77
N ALA A 149 4.13 -8.90 1.46
CA ALA A 149 3.77 -8.30 0.19
C ALA A 149 4.76 -8.64 -0.94
N ASP A 150 5.88 -9.31 -0.65
CA ASP A 150 7.00 -9.58 -1.56
C ASP A 150 7.59 -11.01 -1.46
N ASP A 151 6.88 -11.94 -0.83
CA ASP A 151 7.28 -13.35 -0.65
C ASP A 151 6.93 -14.27 -1.84
N GLY A 152 6.24 -13.75 -2.85
CA GLY A 152 5.76 -14.50 -4.01
C GLY A 152 4.54 -15.40 -3.75
N LEU A 153 3.90 -15.31 -2.58
CA LEU A 153 2.78 -16.18 -2.19
C LEU A 153 1.44 -15.44 -2.15
N LEU A 154 0.36 -16.15 -2.43
CA LEU A 154 -0.99 -15.79 -2.03
C LEU A 154 -1.37 -16.53 -0.75
N TYR A 155 -2.24 -15.92 0.04
CA TYR A 155 -2.75 -16.48 1.28
C TYR A 155 -4.27 -16.61 1.20
N VAL A 156 -4.79 -17.81 1.43
CA VAL A 156 -6.23 -18.07 1.46
C VAL A 156 -6.66 -18.32 2.90
N THR A 157 -7.64 -17.54 3.36
CA THR A 157 -8.25 -17.66 4.70
C THR A 157 -9.71 -18.04 4.54
N LEU A 158 -10.11 -19.19 5.07
CA LEU A 158 -11.48 -19.70 5.03
C LEU A 158 -12.08 -19.70 6.43
N ILE A 159 -13.10 -18.88 6.67
CA ILE A 159 -13.83 -18.85 7.95
C ILE A 159 -14.96 -19.87 7.87
N THR A 160 -14.73 -21.06 8.44
CA THR A 160 -15.61 -22.22 8.27
C THR A 160 -16.90 -22.12 9.07
N ALA A 161 -17.99 -22.68 8.54
CA ALA A 161 -19.28 -22.74 9.22
C ALA A 161 -19.40 -24.00 10.07
N ASN A 162 -19.09 -23.90 11.37
CA ASN A 162 -19.09 -25.03 12.32
C ASN A 162 -20.24 -24.98 13.35
N GLY A 163 -21.41 -24.47 12.95
CA GLY A 163 -22.59 -24.32 13.81
C GLY A 163 -22.65 -23.00 14.60
N PRO A 164 -23.84 -22.63 15.13
CA PRO A 164 -24.14 -21.27 15.58
C PRO A 164 -23.32 -20.79 16.78
N LEU A 165 -22.98 -21.65 17.74
CA LEU A 165 -22.17 -21.26 18.91
C LEU A 165 -20.75 -20.82 18.52
N LYS A 166 -20.15 -21.46 17.51
CA LYS A 166 -18.81 -21.12 17.05
C LYS A 166 -18.80 -19.84 16.20
N THR A 167 -19.90 -19.56 15.49
CA THR A 167 -20.10 -18.28 14.77
C THR A 167 -20.08 -17.07 15.73
N VAL A 168 -20.69 -17.20 16.92
CA VAL A 168 -20.64 -16.14 17.95
C VAL A 168 -19.20 -15.94 18.45
N GLY A 169 -18.46 -17.02 18.66
CA GLY A 169 -17.03 -16.97 19.01
C GLY A 169 -16.18 -16.21 17.98
N GLN A 170 -16.46 -16.41 16.67
CA GLN A 170 -15.80 -15.66 15.60
C GLN A 170 -16.05 -14.15 15.70
N ALA A 171 -17.32 -13.76 15.87
CA ALA A 171 -17.70 -12.35 15.98
C ALA A 171 -16.99 -11.70 17.18
N ILE A 172 -16.93 -12.40 18.33
CA ILE A 172 -16.19 -11.94 19.50
C ILE A 172 -14.69 -11.83 19.21
N SER A 173 -14.07 -12.81 18.54
CA SER A 173 -12.64 -12.77 18.20
C SER A 173 -12.30 -11.61 17.27
N LEU A 174 -13.12 -11.36 16.25
CA LEU A 174 -12.94 -10.22 15.34
C LEU A 174 -13.09 -8.88 16.07
N LEU A 175 -14.09 -8.74 16.95
CA LEU A 175 -14.33 -7.51 17.71
C LEU A 175 -13.28 -7.25 18.80
N THR A 176 -12.84 -8.30 19.52
CA THR A 176 -11.96 -8.14 20.69
C THR A 176 -10.48 -8.29 20.32
N GLN A 177 -10.16 -9.25 19.45
CA GLN A 177 -8.78 -9.59 19.11
C GLN A 177 -8.35 -9.05 17.74
N HIS A 178 -9.27 -8.50 16.96
CA HIS A 178 -9.01 -7.99 15.61
C HIS A 178 -8.33 -9.05 14.72
N LYS A 179 -8.66 -10.33 14.92
CA LYS A 179 -8.15 -11.47 14.14
C LYS A 179 -9.16 -12.62 14.12
N PRO A 180 -9.20 -13.44 13.06
CA PRO A 180 -10.04 -14.64 13.01
C PRO A 180 -9.72 -15.64 14.14
N ASP A 181 -10.73 -16.33 14.65
CA ASP A 181 -10.53 -17.43 15.60
C ASP A 181 -9.91 -18.62 14.85
N ARG A 182 -8.71 -19.03 15.28
CA ARG A 182 -7.95 -20.11 14.66
C ARG A 182 -8.65 -21.46 14.72
N ASN A 183 -9.56 -21.67 15.66
CA ASN A 183 -10.25 -22.97 15.82
C ASN A 183 -11.29 -23.24 14.73
N ILE A 184 -11.66 -22.21 13.96
CA ILE A 184 -12.67 -22.28 12.89
C ILE A 184 -12.21 -21.60 11.61
N THR A 185 -10.92 -21.28 11.52
CA THR A 185 -10.32 -20.69 10.34
C THR A 185 -9.30 -21.66 9.75
N THR A 186 -9.45 -21.96 8.48
CA THR A 186 -8.51 -22.77 7.72
C THR A 186 -7.64 -21.85 6.87
N TYR A 187 -6.34 -22.11 6.85
CA TYR A 187 -5.35 -21.29 6.14
C TYR A 187 -4.63 -22.11 5.07
N PHE A 188 -4.40 -21.50 3.92
CA PHE A 188 -3.55 -22.03 2.85
C PHE A 188 -2.60 -20.93 2.35
N HIS A 189 -1.41 -21.32 1.91
CA HIS A 189 -0.45 -20.40 1.31
C HIS A 189 0.26 -21.06 0.12
N GLY A 190 0.40 -20.34 -0.99
CA GLY A 190 0.87 -20.91 -2.25
C GLY A 190 0.86 -19.93 -3.40
N THR A 191 1.31 -20.37 -4.58
CA THR A 191 1.39 -19.54 -5.78
C THR A 191 0.14 -19.61 -6.65
N HIS A 192 -0.59 -20.73 -6.59
CA HIS A 192 -1.73 -21.03 -7.46
C HIS A 192 -2.88 -21.63 -6.67
N PHE A 193 -4.05 -20.99 -6.75
CA PHE A 193 -5.29 -21.45 -6.13
C PHE A 193 -6.45 -21.44 -7.13
N SER A 194 -7.37 -22.38 -6.97
CA SER A 194 -8.68 -22.37 -7.58
C SER A 194 -9.74 -22.46 -6.49
N LEU A 195 -10.75 -21.59 -6.55
CA LEU A 195 -11.93 -21.61 -5.69
C LEU A 195 -13.17 -21.79 -6.56
N ARG A 196 -13.97 -22.81 -6.25
CA ARG A 196 -15.29 -23.02 -6.84
C ARG A 196 -16.38 -22.61 -5.85
N ILE A 197 -17.20 -21.66 -6.25
CA ILE A 197 -18.15 -20.95 -5.36
C ILE A 197 -19.47 -20.69 -6.12
N PRO A 198 -20.65 -20.70 -5.47
CA PRO A 198 -21.90 -20.32 -6.12
C PRO A 198 -21.87 -18.91 -6.73
N ALA A 199 -22.47 -18.76 -7.91
CA ALA A 199 -22.51 -17.50 -8.65
C ALA A 199 -23.35 -16.41 -7.97
N SER A 200 -24.17 -16.79 -6.98
CA SER A 200 -24.96 -15.88 -6.15
C SER A 200 -24.14 -15.17 -5.05
N ILE A 201 -22.91 -15.59 -4.79
CA ILE A 201 -22.07 -15.02 -3.74
C ILE A 201 -21.30 -13.81 -4.26
N ASP A 202 -21.42 -12.70 -3.53
CA ASP A 202 -20.74 -11.46 -3.86
C ASP A 202 -19.22 -11.55 -3.68
N ILE A 203 -18.48 -10.82 -4.52
CA ILE A 203 -17.02 -10.71 -4.48
C ILE A 203 -16.62 -9.23 -4.41
N GLN A 204 -15.60 -8.93 -3.62
CA GLN A 204 -14.92 -7.63 -3.65
C GLN A 204 -13.44 -7.81 -3.94
N VAL A 205 -12.87 -6.87 -4.69
CA VAL A 205 -11.44 -6.80 -5.02
C VAL A 205 -10.91 -5.45 -4.54
N ASP A 206 -9.94 -5.46 -3.62
CA ASP A 206 -9.35 -4.27 -2.99
C ASP A 206 -10.38 -3.26 -2.44
N GLY A 207 -11.49 -3.77 -1.92
CA GLY A 207 -12.60 -3.00 -1.36
C GLY A 207 -13.53 -2.39 -2.39
N SER A 208 -13.53 -2.90 -3.63
CA SER A 208 -14.48 -2.59 -4.69
C SER A 208 -15.30 -3.82 -5.04
N THR A 209 -16.62 -3.73 -4.97
CA THR A 209 -17.51 -4.84 -5.35
C THR A 209 -17.37 -5.14 -6.84
N VAL A 210 -17.24 -6.43 -7.18
CA VAL A 210 -17.22 -6.93 -8.54
C VAL A 210 -18.27 -8.00 -8.67
N LYS A 211 -19.12 -7.90 -9.70
CA LYS A 211 -20.11 -8.93 -9.93
C LYS A 211 -19.45 -10.15 -10.60
N PRO A 212 -19.83 -11.38 -10.23
CA PRO A 212 -19.38 -12.59 -10.92
C PRO A 212 -19.54 -12.54 -12.45
N GLU A 213 -20.65 -11.97 -12.94
CA GLU A 213 -20.90 -11.77 -14.37
C GLU A 213 -19.82 -10.93 -15.07
N ASP A 214 -19.29 -9.91 -14.42
CA ASP A 214 -18.26 -9.03 -15.01
C ASP A 214 -16.89 -9.73 -15.13
N LEU A 215 -16.65 -10.76 -14.32
CA LEU A 215 -15.43 -11.56 -14.31
C LEU A 215 -15.45 -12.68 -15.35
N LEU A 216 -16.64 -13.17 -15.71
CA LEU A 216 -16.81 -14.30 -16.61
C LEU A 216 -16.58 -13.91 -18.08
N PRO A 217 -16.15 -14.85 -18.95
CA PRO A 217 -16.15 -14.61 -20.38
C PRO A 217 -17.58 -14.48 -20.93
N LYS A 218 -17.73 -13.81 -22.08
CA LYS A 218 -19.04 -13.42 -22.64
C LYS A 218 -20.01 -14.57 -22.90
N ALA A 219 -19.52 -15.78 -23.14
CA ALA A 219 -20.40 -16.92 -23.40
C ALA A 219 -21.07 -17.38 -22.10
N GLU A 220 -20.29 -17.46 -21.04
CA GLU A 220 -20.68 -17.85 -19.69
C GLU A 220 -21.54 -16.78 -19.02
N GLN A 221 -21.28 -15.49 -19.30
CA GLN A 221 -22.15 -14.38 -18.91
C GLN A 221 -23.59 -14.60 -19.38
N ARG A 222 -23.78 -14.98 -20.65
CA ARG A 222 -25.12 -15.20 -21.21
C ARG A 222 -25.78 -16.43 -20.58
N ALA A 223 -25.01 -17.48 -20.31
CA ALA A 223 -25.52 -18.67 -19.65
C ALA A 223 -26.00 -18.34 -18.22
N LEU A 224 -25.25 -17.52 -17.48
CA LEU A 224 -25.64 -17.07 -16.15
C LEU A 224 -26.88 -16.14 -16.19
N GLN A 225 -27.01 -15.27 -17.19
CA GLN A 225 -28.19 -14.41 -17.35
C GLN A 225 -29.47 -15.18 -17.73
N GLN A 226 -29.33 -16.38 -18.28
CA GLN A 226 -30.44 -17.24 -18.69
C GLN A 226 -30.85 -18.24 -17.61
N THR A 227 -30.12 -18.33 -16.50
CA THR A 227 -30.50 -19.21 -15.39
C THR A 227 -31.56 -18.56 -14.53
N ASP A 228 -32.57 -19.33 -14.15
CA ASP A 228 -33.58 -18.90 -13.17
C ASP A 228 -33.09 -19.05 -11.72
N ASP A 229 -31.99 -19.79 -11.50
CA ASP A 229 -31.43 -20.06 -10.18
C ASP A 229 -29.88 -19.96 -10.18
N PRO A 230 -29.31 -18.79 -9.80
CA PRO A 230 -27.86 -18.60 -9.73
C PRO A 230 -27.20 -19.33 -8.56
N GLU A 231 -27.94 -19.78 -7.53
CA GLU A 231 -27.36 -20.57 -6.43
C GLU A 231 -26.94 -21.97 -6.89
N GLN A 232 -27.55 -22.47 -7.96
CA GLN A 232 -27.20 -23.75 -8.58
C GLN A 232 -26.07 -23.66 -9.60
N MET A 233 -25.56 -22.46 -9.90
CA MET A 233 -24.44 -22.26 -10.79
C MET A 233 -23.17 -22.02 -9.98
N LEU A 234 -22.12 -22.78 -10.24
CA LEU A 234 -20.81 -22.64 -9.60
C LEU A 234 -19.85 -21.96 -10.57
N VAL A 235 -19.12 -20.96 -10.08
CA VAL A 235 -18.06 -20.27 -10.81
C VAL A 235 -16.71 -20.78 -10.32
N ASP A 236 -15.82 -21.11 -11.27
CA ASP A 236 -14.42 -21.44 -10.98
C ASP A 236 -13.57 -20.16 -11.07
N TYR A 237 -13.02 -19.72 -9.93
CA TYR A 237 -12.10 -18.60 -9.83
C TYR A 237 -10.67 -19.08 -9.68
N HIS A 238 -9.76 -18.59 -10.51
CA HIS A 238 -8.34 -18.88 -10.42
C HIS A 238 -7.57 -17.67 -9.90
N PHE A 239 -6.62 -17.95 -9.03
CA PHE A 239 -5.77 -16.98 -8.38
C PHE A 239 -4.29 -17.33 -8.56
N ASP A 240 -3.52 -16.37 -9.06
CA ASP A 240 -2.07 -16.54 -9.24
C ASP A 240 -1.30 -15.43 -8.53
N ALA A 241 -0.23 -15.81 -7.83
CA ALA A 241 0.77 -14.87 -7.37
C ALA A 241 1.57 -14.33 -8.56
N ARG A 242 1.80 -13.01 -8.57
CA ARG A 242 2.66 -12.32 -9.54
C ARG A 242 3.82 -11.69 -8.79
N PRO A 243 4.91 -12.46 -8.58
CA PRO A 243 6.02 -11.98 -7.79
C PRO A 243 6.71 -10.78 -8.46
N LYS A 244 7.12 -9.79 -7.66
CA LYS A 244 7.89 -8.62 -8.09
C LYS A 244 7.26 -7.85 -9.26
N ALA A 245 5.93 -7.83 -9.33
CA ALA A 245 5.17 -7.22 -10.42
C ALA A 245 5.27 -5.69 -10.43
N LEU A 246 5.46 -5.05 -9.27
CA LEU A 246 5.58 -3.60 -9.13
C LEU A 246 6.78 -3.20 -8.27
N HIS A 247 7.15 -1.92 -8.35
CA HIS A 247 8.05 -1.27 -7.40
C HIS A 247 7.29 -0.15 -6.69
N VAL A 248 7.40 -0.10 -5.37
CA VAL A 248 6.79 0.95 -4.55
C VAL A 248 7.86 1.63 -3.70
N ALA A 249 7.67 2.93 -3.47
CA ALA A 249 8.54 3.70 -2.61
C ALA A 249 8.17 3.44 -1.15
N VAL A 250 9.08 2.81 -0.40
CA VAL A 250 8.91 2.49 1.01
C VAL A 250 9.86 3.37 1.82
N PRO A 251 9.36 4.13 2.83
CA PRO A 251 10.23 4.95 3.67
C PRO A 251 11.35 4.10 4.27
N ARG A 252 12.58 4.60 4.28
CA ARG A 252 13.73 3.87 4.85
C ARG A 252 13.59 3.59 6.34
N THR A 253 12.80 4.41 7.02
CA THR A 253 12.45 4.25 8.43
C THR A 253 11.41 3.14 8.67
N TYR A 254 10.85 2.54 7.61
CA TYR A 254 9.91 1.44 7.73
C TYR A 254 10.61 0.16 8.20
N ALA A 255 10.30 -0.26 9.43
CA ALA A 255 10.78 -1.51 10.04
C ALA A 255 9.64 -2.53 10.29
N GLY A 256 8.48 -2.31 9.67
CA GLY A 256 7.31 -3.15 9.87
C GLY A 256 7.39 -4.50 9.13
N PRO A 257 6.45 -5.42 9.40
CA PRO A 257 6.50 -6.78 8.92
C PRO A 257 5.91 -6.99 7.51
N LEU A 258 5.49 -5.94 6.80
CA LEU A 258 4.81 -6.09 5.51
C LEU A 258 5.70 -6.68 4.41
N PHE A 259 7.00 -6.40 4.47
CA PHE A 259 7.99 -6.91 3.52
C PHE A 259 8.90 -7.91 4.22
N GLU A 260 9.47 -8.84 3.46
CA GLU A 260 10.58 -9.66 3.95
C GLU A 260 11.71 -8.75 4.44
N LYS A 261 12.36 -9.16 5.53
CA LYS A 261 13.52 -8.42 6.04
C LYS A 261 14.63 -8.52 4.98
N SER A 262 14.96 -7.41 4.35
CA SER A 262 16.11 -7.37 3.47
C SER A 262 17.35 -7.72 4.28
N SER A 263 18.06 -8.77 3.88
CA SER A 263 19.38 -9.13 4.40
C SER A 263 20.44 -8.13 3.94
N GLN A 264 20.16 -6.84 4.03
CA GLN A 264 21.15 -5.81 3.77
C GLN A 264 22.03 -5.69 5.02
N LYS A 265 23.28 -6.11 4.88
CA LYS A 265 24.38 -5.82 5.81
C LYS A 265 24.21 -4.39 6.32
N ALA A 266 24.19 -4.24 7.64
CA ALA A 266 24.24 -2.95 8.31
C ALA A 266 25.37 -2.12 7.68
N ASN A 267 25.02 -1.16 6.83
CA ASN A 267 25.93 -0.06 6.54
C ASN A 267 26.01 0.74 7.84
N PRO A 268 27.22 0.98 8.37
CA PRO A 268 27.35 1.79 9.57
C PRO A 268 26.76 3.18 9.31
N SER A 269 26.20 3.73 10.38
CA SER A 269 25.66 5.08 10.52
C SER A 269 26.37 6.15 9.66
N PRO A 270 25.67 7.14 9.09
CA PRO A 270 26.25 8.22 8.28
C PRO A 270 27.23 9.17 9.03
N GLN A 271 27.67 8.82 10.24
CA GLN A 271 28.51 9.70 11.07
C GLN A 271 30.01 9.56 10.79
N GLU A 272 30.45 8.56 10.02
CA GLU A 272 31.87 8.34 9.75
C GLU A 272 32.14 8.19 8.25
N GLN A 273 32.07 9.29 7.49
CA GLN A 273 32.79 9.45 6.22
C GLN A 273 32.64 10.88 5.69
N LEU A 274 33.33 11.81 6.36
CA LEU A 274 33.82 13.04 5.74
C LEU A 274 35.35 12.99 5.88
N PRO A 275 36.12 12.94 4.78
CA PRO A 275 37.57 13.03 4.89
C PRO A 275 37.94 14.41 5.47
N LEU A 276 38.55 14.40 6.65
CA LEU A 276 39.42 15.49 7.08
C LEU A 276 40.57 15.55 6.07
N ALA A 277 40.64 16.62 5.29
CA ALA A 277 41.82 16.96 4.51
C ALA A 277 42.30 18.35 4.94
N GLU A 278 43.58 18.38 5.26
CA GLU A 278 44.34 19.37 6.01
C GLU A 278 44.40 20.76 5.37
N GLN A 279 44.51 21.77 6.23
CA GLN A 279 44.91 23.13 5.88
C GLN A 279 46.42 23.17 5.64
N GLN A 280 46.87 23.76 4.53
CA GLN A 280 48.16 24.42 4.44
C GLN A 280 48.09 25.66 3.54
N PRO A 281 48.91 26.71 3.80
CA PRO A 281 48.66 28.06 3.30
C PRO A 281 49.56 28.50 2.13
N ALA A 282 49.11 29.61 1.52
CA ALA A 282 49.88 30.71 0.93
C ALA A 282 50.19 30.74 -0.60
N ASN A 283 49.75 31.87 -1.16
CA ASN A 283 50.45 32.80 -2.07
C ASN A 283 50.29 32.73 -3.61
N ALA A 284 50.26 33.97 -4.15
CA ALA A 284 50.42 34.45 -5.53
C ALA A 284 49.19 34.31 -6.44
N SER A 285 48.72 35.31 -7.21
CA SER A 285 49.15 36.69 -7.47
C SER A 285 47.98 37.50 -8.06
N ARG A 286 48.01 38.82 -7.84
CA ARG A 286 47.15 39.82 -8.48
C ARG A 286 47.29 39.82 -10.00
N GLN A 287 46.17 39.83 -10.71
CA GLN A 287 46.04 40.57 -11.98
C GLN A 287 44.67 41.27 -12.02
N THR A 288 44.73 42.59 -11.94
CA THR A 288 43.64 43.54 -12.20
C THR A 288 43.48 43.73 -13.70
N HIS A 289 42.26 43.62 -14.22
CA HIS A 289 41.80 44.33 -15.43
C HIS A 289 40.34 44.78 -15.22
N PRO A 290 39.98 46.02 -15.59
CA PRO A 290 38.67 46.61 -15.33
C PRO A 290 37.68 46.35 -16.48
N GLN A 291 36.41 46.74 -16.24
CA GLN A 291 35.28 46.87 -17.17
C GLN A 291 34.37 45.65 -17.33
N ASN A 292 33.23 45.69 -16.64
CA ASN A 292 32.01 46.26 -17.25
C ASN A 292 30.92 46.34 -16.18
N GLU A 293 30.48 47.56 -15.87
CA GLU A 293 29.24 47.82 -15.13
C GLU A 293 28.05 47.47 -16.03
N GLY A 294 27.80 46.16 -16.17
CA GLY A 294 26.52 45.64 -16.61
C GLY A 294 25.56 45.68 -15.43
N GLN A 295 24.58 46.56 -15.53
CA GLN A 295 23.44 46.72 -14.62
C GLN A 295 22.97 45.36 -14.06
N THR A 296 23.27 45.13 -12.80
CA THR A 296 22.71 43.99 -12.05
C THR A 296 21.26 44.33 -11.75
N PRO A 297 20.27 43.48 -12.10
CA PRO A 297 18.92 43.69 -11.64
C PRO A 297 18.95 43.64 -10.11
N THR A 298 18.38 44.64 -9.47
CA THR A 298 18.25 44.79 -8.03
C THR A 298 17.48 43.60 -7.45
N TRP A 299 18.21 42.57 -7.02
CA TRP A 299 17.65 41.39 -6.37
C TRP A 299 17.23 41.75 -4.95
N GLN A 300 15.95 42.06 -4.75
CA GLN A 300 15.39 42.20 -3.42
C GLN A 300 15.37 40.80 -2.76
N LYS A 301 16.32 40.55 -1.85
CA LYS A 301 16.45 39.28 -1.11
C LYS A 301 15.23 39.11 -0.23
N SER A 302 14.27 38.29 -0.67
CA SER A 302 13.11 37.95 0.14
C SER A 302 13.52 36.99 1.25
N ALA A 303 13.19 37.35 2.49
CA ALA A 303 13.38 36.53 3.66
C ALA A 303 12.03 35.93 4.10
N TYR A 304 12.04 34.65 4.45
CA TYR A 304 10.83 33.89 4.79
C TYR A 304 10.98 33.30 6.19
N ASN A 305 10.10 33.69 7.12
CA ASN A 305 9.99 33.04 8.43
C ASN A 305 9.19 31.75 8.30
N ILE A 306 9.87 30.61 8.41
CA ILE A 306 9.31 29.28 8.21
C ILE A 306 9.22 28.58 9.56
N GLU A 307 8.00 28.23 9.97
CA GLU A 307 7.74 27.32 11.08
C GLU A 307 7.90 25.88 10.57
N VAL A 308 8.81 25.12 11.17
CA VAL A 308 9.23 23.80 10.68
C VAL A 308 8.14 22.76 10.95
N ILE A 309 7.82 21.96 9.92
CA ILE A 309 7.03 20.72 10.05
C ILE A 309 7.97 19.52 10.13
N GLY A 310 9.07 19.55 9.37
CA GLY A 310 10.09 18.51 9.38
C GLY A 310 11.24 18.80 8.43
N SER A 311 12.31 18.03 8.57
CA SER A 311 13.51 18.14 7.76
C SER A 311 14.02 16.77 7.34
N ILE A 312 14.63 16.69 6.15
CA ILE A 312 15.20 15.44 5.67
C ILE A 312 16.40 15.70 4.75
N ALA A 313 17.33 14.75 4.72
CA ALA A 313 18.45 14.71 3.78
C ALA A 313 18.21 13.59 2.77
N PRO A 314 17.69 13.90 1.57
CA PRO A 314 17.48 12.88 0.55
C PRO A 314 18.84 12.28 0.13
N GLN A 315 18.89 10.95 -0.01
CA GLN A 315 20.03 10.27 -0.59
C GLN A 315 20.19 10.69 -2.07
N GLY A 316 21.35 11.25 -2.41
CA GLY A 316 21.61 11.73 -3.76
C GLY A 316 23.07 12.13 -3.98
N LYS A 317 23.44 12.40 -5.24
CA LYS A 317 24.83 12.73 -5.62
C LYS A 317 25.38 14.00 -4.96
N GLN A 318 24.52 14.89 -4.44
CA GLN A 318 24.95 16.10 -3.74
C GLN A 318 24.23 16.27 -2.40
N PRO A 319 24.96 16.63 -1.33
CA PRO A 319 24.37 16.84 -0.02
C PRO A 319 23.37 17.99 -0.08
N THR A 320 22.09 17.65 0.11
CA THR A 320 20.98 18.58 0.10
C THR A 320 20.10 18.27 1.30
N ILE A 321 19.64 19.28 2.01
CA ILE A 321 18.60 19.17 3.03
C ILE A 321 17.35 19.86 2.52
N ILE A 322 16.21 19.23 2.76
CA ILE A 322 14.89 19.81 2.54
C ILE A 322 14.28 20.06 3.91
N VAL A 323 13.93 21.30 4.20
CA VAL A 323 13.11 21.65 5.36
C VAL A 323 11.72 22.02 4.85
N ALA A 324 10.70 21.27 5.25
CA ALA A 324 9.31 21.62 4.96
C ALA A 324 8.74 22.40 6.15
N GLY A 325 7.97 23.45 5.86
CA GLY A 325 7.40 24.27 6.91
C GLY A 325 6.30 25.20 6.43
N LYS A 326 5.61 25.81 7.41
CA LYS A 326 4.54 26.77 7.21
C LYS A 326 5.12 28.18 7.12
N PHE A 327 4.58 28.97 6.20
CA PHE A 327 4.90 30.38 6.04
C PHE A 327 3.61 31.17 6.04
N LYS A 328 3.50 32.15 6.93
CA LYS A 328 2.37 33.07 6.99
C LYS A 328 2.69 34.32 6.19
N LYS A 329 1.88 34.66 5.18
CA LYS A 329 2.03 35.93 4.45
C LYS A 329 1.70 37.09 5.38
N GLN A 330 2.55 38.12 5.37
CA GLN A 330 2.37 39.32 6.21
C GLN A 330 1.10 40.11 5.84
N ASP A 331 0.70 40.10 4.57
CA ASP A 331 -0.37 40.98 4.09
C ASP A 331 -1.77 40.35 4.10
N THR A 332 -1.88 39.02 4.09
CA THR A 332 -3.17 38.33 3.82
C THR A 332 -3.56 37.30 4.87
N ASP A 333 -2.78 37.16 5.95
CA ASP A 333 -2.91 36.11 6.97
C ASP A 333 -2.87 34.66 6.45
N GLU A 334 -2.71 34.46 5.14
CA GLU A 334 -2.72 33.17 4.45
C GLU A 334 -1.49 32.35 4.82
N VAL A 335 -1.72 31.10 5.24
CA VAL A 335 -0.67 30.13 5.55
C VAL A 335 -0.38 29.27 4.33
N GLN A 336 0.89 29.21 3.93
CA GLN A 336 1.39 28.37 2.84
C GLN A 336 2.36 27.33 3.36
N VAL A 337 2.32 26.12 2.81
CA VAL A 337 3.39 25.12 3.01
C VAL A 337 4.47 25.36 1.97
N LEU A 338 5.71 25.53 2.42
CA LEU A 338 6.89 25.74 1.58
C LEU A 338 7.96 24.69 1.87
N ALA A 339 8.81 24.45 0.88
CA ALA A 339 10.02 23.65 1.03
C ALA A 339 11.24 24.55 0.89
N VAL A 340 12.15 24.52 1.87
CA VAL A 340 13.44 25.19 1.84
C VAL A 340 14.49 24.17 1.41
N ARG A 341 15.09 24.38 0.24
CA ARG A 341 16.18 23.56 -0.27
C ARG A 341 17.52 24.20 0.12
N VAL A 342 18.29 23.48 0.91
CA VAL A 342 19.57 23.90 1.46
C VAL A 342 20.65 22.98 0.91
N ASN A 343 21.74 23.53 0.38
CA ASN A 343 22.85 22.75 -0.18
C ASN A 343 24.19 23.27 0.34
N LYS A 344 25.30 22.72 -0.16
CA LYS A 344 26.66 23.11 0.25
C LYS A 344 27.01 24.59 0.01
N GLN A 345 26.26 25.30 -0.84
CA GLN A 345 26.45 26.73 -1.10
C GLN A 345 25.59 27.62 -0.20
N THR A 346 24.65 27.04 0.57
CA THR A 346 23.80 27.81 1.48
C THR A 346 24.56 28.12 2.78
N GLN A 347 24.55 29.40 3.18
CA GLN A 347 25.07 29.80 4.49
C GLN A 347 24.09 29.39 5.59
N VAL A 348 24.46 28.45 6.46
CA VAL A 348 23.63 28.06 7.62
C VAL A 348 24.19 28.71 8.88
N LEU A 349 23.34 29.46 9.59
CA LEU A 349 23.73 30.27 10.74
C LEU A 349 22.93 29.87 11.99
N ASN A 350 23.56 29.91 13.17
CA ASN A 350 22.85 29.86 14.44
C ASN A 350 22.16 31.20 14.77
N LYS A 351 21.52 31.29 15.94
CA LYS A 351 20.87 32.53 16.41
C LYS A 351 21.82 33.72 16.48
N SER A 352 23.04 33.47 16.95
CA SER A 352 24.11 34.46 17.11
C SER A 352 24.70 34.92 15.77
N GLY A 353 24.30 34.30 14.66
CA GLY A 353 24.81 34.63 13.32
C GLY A 353 26.10 33.90 12.94
N GLU A 354 26.55 32.93 13.74
CA GLU A 354 27.74 32.13 13.46
C GLU A 354 27.43 30.98 12.51
N HIS A 355 28.39 30.64 11.66
CA HIS A 355 28.27 29.52 10.74
C HIS A 355 28.20 28.18 11.47
N ILE A 356 27.21 27.37 11.11
CA ILE A 356 27.04 26.01 11.63
C ILE A 356 26.97 24.98 10.51
N PRO A 357 27.30 23.71 10.78
CA PRO A 357 27.20 22.65 9.78
C PRO A 357 25.76 22.47 9.28
N LEU A 358 25.61 22.19 7.98
CA LEU A 358 24.33 21.94 7.32
C LEU A 358 23.51 20.85 8.05
N ALA A 359 24.17 19.78 8.50
CA ALA A 359 23.54 18.66 9.20
C ALA A 359 22.74 19.06 10.46
N ARG A 360 23.02 20.23 11.06
CA ARG A 360 22.24 20.74 12.21
C ARG A 360 20.78 20.99 11.85
N LEU A 361 20.47 21.25 10.57
CA LEU A 361 19.08 21.41 10.13
C LEU A 361 18.27 20.11 10.18
N LEU A 362 18.90 18.93 10.24
CA LEU A 362 18.19 17.65 10.41
C LEU A 362 17.68 17.44 11.84
N ALA A 363 18.25 18.17 12.81
CA ALA A 363 17.83 18.11 14.20
C ALA A 363 16.69 19.09 14.52
N LEU A 364 16.17 19.81 13.50
CA LEU A 364 15.05 20.73 13.67
C LEU A 364 13.79 19.96 14.09
N GLN A 365 13.18 20.42 15.18
CA GLN A 365 11.92 19.91 15.69
C GLN A 365 10.75 20.67 15.07
N GLU A 366 9.60 20.01 15.05
CA GLU A 366 8.34 20.62 14.62
C GLU A 366 8.01 21.84 15.51
N GLY A 367 7.55 22.92 14.90
CA GLY A 367 7.23 24.18 15.57
C GLY A 367 8.42 25.15 15.73
N GLN A 368 9.66 24.69 15.53
CA GLN A 368 10.82 25.61 15.51
C GLN A 368 10.78 26.52 14.29
N THR A 369 11.34 27.72 14.42
CA THR A 369 11.36 28.73 13.37
C THR A 369 12.74 28.88 12.76
N ILE A 370 12.78 28.92 11.42
CA ILE A 370 13.96 29.32 10.66
C ILE A 370 13.66 30.54 9.80
N LEU A 371 14.67 31.39 9.60
CA LEU A 371 14.63 32.45 8.60
C LEU A 371 15.37 31.98 7.36
N ALA A 372 14.66 31.78 6.26
CA ALA A 372 15.22 31.38 4.97
C ALA A 372 15.28 32.57 4.02
N GLU A 373 16.48 32.92 3.53
CA GLU A 373 16.68 33.92 2.50
C GLU A 373 17.00 33.24 1.17
N GLY A 374 16.27 33.58 0.11
CA GLY A 374 16.56 33.01 -1.21
C GLY A 374 15.46 33.23 -2.24
N LYS A 375 15.58 32.53 -3.36
CA LYS A 375 14.62 32.63 -4.48
C LYS A 375 13.51 31.59 -4.32
N LYS A 376 12.27 32.04 -4.09
CA LYS A 376 11.07 31.19 -4.14
C LYS A 376 10.69 30.90 -5.59
N THR A 377 10.34 29.65 -5.87
CA THR A 377 9.83 29.20 -7.18
C THR A 377 8.30 29.21 -7.19
N LYS A 378 7.70 29.13 -8.39
CA LYS A 378 6.24 29.01 -8.55
C LYS A 378 5.65 27.77 -7.86
N ARG A 379 6.46 26.75 -7.55
CA ARG A 379 6.06 25.51 -6.86
C ARG A 379 6.23 25.57 -5.34
N GLY A 380 6.46 26.75 -4.76
CA GLY A 380 6.62 26.88 -3.31
C GLY A 380 7.97 26.42 -2.75
N VAL A 381 8.97 26.17 -3.61
CA VAL A 381 10.33 25.82 -3.17
C VAL A 381 11.20 27.07 -3.06
N ILE A 382 11.80 27.31 -1.90
CA ILE A 382 12.81 28.33 -1.65
C ILE A 382 14.19 27.72 -1.91
N LYS A 383 14.91 28.22 -2.91
CA LYS A 383 16.34 27.91 -3.11
C LYS A 383 17.14 28.83 -2.19
N ALA A 384 17.52 28.31 -1.02
CA ALA A 384 18.10 29.13 0.03
C ALA A 384 19.56 29.51 -0.28
N MET A 385 19.85 30.81 -0.14
CA MET A 385 21.21 31.34 -0.12
C MET A 385 21.72 31.43 1.32
N ARG A 386 20.82 31.69 2.27
CA ARG A 386 21.10 31.69 3.70
C ARG A 386 19.93 31.13 4.48
N VAL A 387 20.21 30.39 5.55
CA VAL A 387 19.23 29.93 6.55
C VAL A 387 19.77 30.26 7.93
N ARG A 388 18.95 30.89 8.77
CA ARG A 388 19.29 31.21 10.15
C ARG A 388 18.29 30.56 11.11
N LEU A 389 18.80 29.92 12.16
CA LEU A 389 17.97 29.44 13.27
C LEU A 389 17.47 30.62 14.11
N VAL A 390 16.16 30.65 14.41
CA VAL A 390 15.55 31.71 15.23
C VAL A 390 15.37 31.25 16.68
N ASP A 391 15.02 29.97 16.87
CA ASP A 391 14.69 29.34 18.16
C ASP A 391 15.73 28.37 18.71
#